data_AF-A0A139Y883-F1
#
_entry.id   AF-A0A139Y883-F1
#
_cell.length_a   1.000
_cell.length_b   1.000
_cell.length_c   1.000
_cell.angle_alpha   90.00
_cell.angle_beta   90.00
_cell.angle_gamma   90.00
#
_symmetry.space_group_name_H-M   'P 1'
#
loop_
_entity.id
_entity.type
_entity.pdbx_description
1 polymer ?
#
loop_
_entity_poly.entity_id
_entity_poly.type
_entity_poly.pdbx_seq_one_letter_code
_entity_poly.pdbx_strand_id
1 'polypeptide(L)'
;VHRLYAERSYHSLLEKALEKDLDEIREQRDEELKRGSPHSGKDADLLDSQLREEILLARERLALWHTYRREVSIPSMKSRLPNPASVWEIAEFGLQNEAFATQALYEVWEQLKKQTQLNVLIAVDEWNECFPVSEYVSMRYEGTRFNGHIPAFHLSTPRLLSRFDDAQQFQRGLKICATSWRRSNRRDYRPDLLGVRQEEIRTVRNFSPLEFANFVAYYHKKKILHEFPREKLDYFYMLSGGNGFQARRLLASLY
;
A
#
# COMPACT_ATOMS: atom_id res chain seq x y z
N VAL A 1 -17.72 2.76 15.64
CA VAL A 1 -18.93 2.73 14.77
C VAL A 1 -18.69 1.94 13.49
N HIS A 2 -17.69 2.27 12.64
CA HIS A 2 -17.41 1.52 11.40
C HIS A 2 -17.06 0.03 11.56
N ARG A 3 -16.39 -0.36 12.67
CA ARG A 3 -16.04 -1.76 12.94
C ARG A 3 -17.27 -2.65 13.18
N LEU A 4 -18.23 -2.17 13.97
CA LEU A 4 -19.51 -2.84 14.22
C LEU A 4 -20.40 -2.90 12.96
N TYR A 5 -20.30 -1.89 12.10
CA TYR A 5 -21.06 -1.83 10.84
C TYR A 5 -20.49 -2.77 9.77
N ALA A 6 -19.16 -2.83 9.63
CA ALA A 6 -18.49 -3.79 8.76
C ALA A 6 -18.70 -5.23 9.26
N GLU A 7 -18.70 -5.43 10.57
CA GLU A 7 -19.00 -6.70 11.23
C GLU A 7 -20.43 -7.17 10.95
N ARG A 8 -21.44 -6.30 11.15
CA ARG A 8 -22.83 -6.63 10.80
C ARG A 8 -23.04 -6.87 9.31
N SER A 9 -22.38 -6.09 8.46
CA SER A 9 -22.47 -6.25 7.00
C SER A 9 -21.88 -7.58 6.55
N TYR A 10 -20.73 -7.99 7.08
CA TYR A 10 -20.07 -9.23 6.67
C TYR A 10 -20.76 -10.46 7.26
N HIS A 11 -21.23 -10.39 8.51
CA HIS A 11 -22.07 -11.41 9.12
C HIS A 11 -23.38 -11.60 8.35
N SER A 12 -24.08 -10.51 8.03
CA SER A 12 -25.32 -10.58 7.26
C SER A 12 -25.09 -11.14 5.85
N LEU A 13 -23.95 -10.86 5.22
CA LEU A 13 -23.62 -11.41 3.90
C LEU A 13 -23.28 -12.90 3.94
N LEU A 14 -22.56 -13.36 4.97
CA LEU A 14 -22.24 -14.78 5.15
C LEU A 14 -23.45 -15.61 5.57
N GLU A 15 -24.28 -15.08 6.47
CA GLU A 15 -25.54 -15.75 6.84
C GLU A 15 -26.49 -15.82 5.65
N LYS A 16 -26.63 -14.74 4.86
CA LYS A 16 -27.44 -14.75 3.64
C LYS A 16 -26.88 -15.67 2.56
N ALA A 17 -25.56 -15.79 2.44
CA ALA A 17 -24.95 -16.73 1.50
C ALA A 17 -25.25 -18.17 1.92
N LEU A 18 -25.07 -18.51 3.19
CA LEU A 18 -25.41 -19.83 3.74
C LEU A 18 -26.92 -20.14 3.64
N GLU A 19 -27.78 -19.16 3.84
CA GLU A 19 -29.23 -19.32 3.75
C GLU A 19 -29.68 -19.51 2.30
N LYS A 20 -29.09 -18.77 1.35
CA LYS A 20 -29.31 -18.92 -0.09
C LYS A 20 -28.84 -20.28 -0.59
N ASP A 21 -27.67 -20.75 -0.16
CA ASP A 21 -27.17 -22.09 -0.51
C ASP A 21 -28.09 -23.19 0.07
N LEU A 22 -28.62 -23.01 1.29
CA LEU A 22 -29.59 -23.93 1.90
C LEU A 22 -30.94 -23.96 1.17
N ASP A 23 -31.41 -22.82 0.68
CA ASP A 23 -32.66 -22.72 -0.06
C ASP A 23 -32.52 -23.28 -1.49
N GLU A 24 -31.37 -23.07 -2.15
CA GLU A 24 -31.07 -23.69 -3.45
C GLU A 24 -31.04 -25.23 -3.36
N ILE A 25 -30.53 -25.79 -2.26
CA ILE A 25 -30.56 -27.24 -2.00
C ILE A 25 -32.00 -27.76 -1.80
N ARG A 26 -32.84 -26.98 -1.10
CA ARG A 26 -34.26 -27.34 -0.90
C ARG A 26 -35.04 -27.30 -2.21
N GLU A 27 -34.80 -26.29 -3.03
CA GLU A 27 -35.44 -26.16 -4.34
C GLU A 27 -35.01 -27.28 -5.28
N GLN A 28 -33.72 -27.65 -5.32
CA GLN A 28 -33.23 -28.80 -6.09
C GLN A 28 -33.89 -30.12 -5.65
N ARG A 29 -34.00 -30.35 -4.34
CA ARG A 29 -34.70 -31.52 -3.78
C ARG A 29 -36.18 -31.57 -4.18
N ASP A 30 -36.87 -30.44 -4.12
CA ASP A 30 -38.29 -30.34 -4.48
C ASP A 30 -38.52 -30.47 -6.00
N GLU A 31 -37.57 -30.04 -6.83
CA GLU A 31 -37.59 -30.24 -8.28
C GLU A 31 -37.30 -31.69 -8.68
N GLU A 32 -36.36 -32.36 -8.01
CA GLU A 32 -36.04 -33.78 -8.25
C GLU A 32 -37.18 -34.72 -7.83
N LEU A 33 -37.83 -34.44 -6.69
CA LEU A 33 -39.05 -35.12 -6.25
C LEU A 33 -40.21 -34.97 -7.25
N LYS A 34 -40.29 -33.83 -7.96
CA LYS A 34 -41.31 -33.58 -8.99
C LYS A 34 -40.98 -34.21 -10.35
N ARG A 35 -39.70 -34.43 -10.68
CA ARG A 35 -39.27 -34.94 -12.00
C ARG A 35 -39.20 -36.46 -12.11
N GLY A 36 -39.35 -37.20 -11.02
CA GLY A 36 -39.51 -38.67 -11.06
C GLY A 36 -38.37 -39.41 -11.80
N SER A 37 -37.14 -38.88 -11.77
CA SER A 37 -35.99 -39.51 -12.43
C SER A 37 -35.17 -40.33 -11.42
N PRO A 38 -34.96 -41.64 -11.65
CA PRO A 38 -34.09 -42.46 -10.83
C PRO A 38 -32.64 -42.26 -11.30
N HIS A 39 -32.03 -41.14 -10.92
CA HIS A 39 -30.57 -41.14 -10.82
C HIS A 39 -30.22 -42.01 -9.61
N SER A 40 -29.29 -42.95 -9.80
CA SER A 40 -28.88 -43.93 -8.80
C SER A 40 -28.64 -43.24 -7.46
N GLY A 41 -29.48 -43.53 -6.46
CA GLY A 41 -29.51 -42.83 -5.18
C GLY A 41 -28.17 -42.74 -4.45
N LYS A 42 -27.19 -43.58 -4.83
CA LYS A 42 -25.82 -43.50 -4.29
C LYS A 42 -25.06 -42.22 -4.66
N ASP A 43 -25.19 -41.70 -5.88
CA ASP A 43 -24.38 -40.54 -6.32
C ASP A 43 -24.98 -39.20 -5.85
N ALA A 44 -26.31 -39.12 -5.77
CA ALA A 44 -27.03 -37.98 -5.19
C ALA A 44 -26.85 -37.92 -3.65
N ASP A 45 -26.92 -39.06 -2.96
CA ASP A 45 -26.61 -39.14 -1.53
C ASP A 45 -25.13 -38.79 -1.24
N LEU A 46 -24.21 -39.14 -2.14
CA LEU A 46 -22.79 -38.77 -2.03
C LEU A 46 -22.59 -37.26 -2.17
N LEU A 47 -23.20 -36.60 -3.15
CA LEU A 47 -23.12 -35.13 -3.30
C LEU A 47 -23.77 -34.40 -2.12
N ASP A 48 -24.94 -34.84 -1.66
CA ASP A 48 -25.61 -34.26 -0.50
C ASP A 48 -24.81 -34.50 0.80
N SER A 49 -24.13 -35.64 0.92
CA SER A 49 -23.22 -35.90 2.04
C SER A 49 -21.99 -34.99 2.03
N GLN A 50 -21.38 -34.76 0.86
CA GLN A 50 -20.22 -33.87 0.69
C GLN A 50 -20.59 -32.42 0.99
N LEU A 51 -21.74 -31.97 0.51
CA LEU A 51 -22.23 -30.62 0.76
C LEU A 51 -22.59 -30.39 2.24
N ARG A 52 -23.19 -31.39 2.89
CA ARG A 52 -23.42 -31.37 4.35
C ARG A 52 -22.12 -31.34 5.13
N GLU A 53 -21.11 -32.10 4.73
CA GLU A 53 -19.77 -32.05 5.31
C GLU A 53 -19.11 -30.67 5.13
N GLU A 54 -19.22 -30.06 3.95
CA GLU A 54 -18.70 -28.70 3.70
C GLU A 54 -19.40 -27.65 4.58
N ILE A 55 -20.72 -27.73 4.73
CA ILE A 55 -21.49 -26.83 5.60
C ILE A 55 -21.10 -27.03 7.08
N LEU A 56 -20.92 -28.27 7.52
CA LEU A 56 -20.47 -28.58 8.88
C LEU A 56 -19.05 -28.04 9.13
N LEU A 57 -18.12 -28.25 8.19
CA LEU A 57 -16.76 -27.71 8.24
C LEU A 57 -16.76 -26.17 8.26
N ALA A 58 -17.63 -25.52 7.48
CA ALA A 58 -17.77 -24.07 7.49
C ALA A 58 -18.28 -23.56 8.85
N ARG A 59 -19.25 -24.25 9.46
CA ARG A 59 -19.77 -23.94 10.81
C ARG A 59 -18.71 -24.13 11.88
N GLU A 60 -17.95 -25.22 11.84
CA GLU A 60 -16.85 -25.48 12.76
C GLU A 60 -15.73 -24.44 12.63
N ARG A 61 -15.35 -24.06 11.40
CA ARG A 61 -14.41 -22.95 11.15
C ARG A 61 -14.89 -21.64 11.76
N LEU A 62 -16.17 -21.32 11.63
CA LEU A 62 -16.78 -20.15 12.26
C LEU A 62 -16.72 -20.23 13.79
N ALA A 63 -17.06 -21.38 14.37
CA ALA A 63 -17.01 -21.59 15.81
C ALA A 63 -15.57 -21.47 16.36
N LEU A 64 -14.59 -22.04 15.67
CA LEU A 64 -13.15 -21.92 15.97
C LEU A 64 -12.67 -20.48 15.84
N TRP A 65 -13.15 -19.74 14.84
CA TRP A 65 -12.82 -18.32 14.70
C TRP A 65 -13.41 -17.48 15.84
N HIS A 66 -14.63 -17.77 16.29
CA HIS A 66 -15.25 -17.10 17.42
C HIS A 66 -14.55 -17.38 18.75
N THR A 67 -14.12 -18.62 18.99
CA THR A 67 -13.34 -19.00 20.18
C THR A 67 -11.97 -18.34 20.16
N TYR A 68 -11.23 -18.46 19.05
CA TYR A 68 -9.95 -17.78 18.88
C TYR A 68 -10.04 -16.27 19.11
N ARG A 69 -11.10 -15.61 18.62
CA ARG A 69 -11.31 -14.16 18.80
C ARG A 69 -11.65 -13.75 20.24
N ARG A 70 -12.21 -14.65 21.05
CA ARG A 70 -12.44 -14.41 22.50
C ARG A 70 -11.17 -14.62 23.31
N GLU A 71 -10.36 -15.60 22.94
CA GLU A 71 -9.13 -15.96 23.64
C GLU A 71 -7.97 -15.02 23.29
N VAL A 72 -7.89 -14.58 22.04
CA VAL A 72 -6.82 -13.71 21.54
C VAL A 72 -7.28 -12.26 21.49
N SER A 73 -6.94 -11.52 22.55
CA SER A 73 -7.06 -10.07 22.59
C SER A 73 -5.92 -9.41 21.81
N ILE A 74 -6.24 -8.62 20.79
CA ILE A 74 -5.23 -7.82 20.07
C ILE A 74 -4.72 -6.74 21.04
N PRO A 75 -3.41 -6.72 21.37
CA PRO A 75 -2.85 -5.72 22.27
C PRO A 75 -3.12 -4.32 21.72
N SER A 76 -3.64 -3.43 22.56
CA SER A 76 -3.90 -2.03 22.20
C SER A 76 -2.88 -1.12 22.87
N MET A 77 -2.32 -0.17 22.12
CA MET A 77 -1.46 0.86 22.69
C MET A 77 -2.16 1.66 23.80
N LYS A 78 -3.47 1.92 23.67
CA LYS A 78 -4.25 2.70 24.64
C LYS A 78 -4.30 2.07 26.03
N SER A 79 -4.20 0.75 26.15
CA SER A 79 -4.17 0.11 27.48
C SER A 79 -2.82 0.25 28.15
N ARG A 80 -1.73 0.40 27.38
CA ARG A 80 -0.37 0.56 27.91
C ARG A 80 0.07 2.01 28.05
N LEU A 81 -0.45 2.90 27.20
CA LEU A 81 -0.18 4.34 27.21
C LEU A 81 -1.52 5.10 27.10
N PRO A 82 -2.27 5.22 28.22
CA PRO A 82 -3.64 5.72 28.20
C PRO A 82 -3.77 7.23 27.94
N ASN A 83 -2.78 8.04 28.33
CA ASN A 83 -2.79 9.50 28.16
C ASN A 83 -1.37 10.03 27.91
N PRO A 84 -0.83 9.92 26.68
CA PRO A 84 0.45 10.55 26.35
C PRO A 84 0.33 12.07 26.42
N ALA A 85 1.28 12.74 27.08
CA ALA A 85 1.30 14.20 27.19
C ALA A 85 1.80 14.88 25.90
N SER A 86 2.56 14.15 25.08
CA SER A 86 3.10 14.67 23.82
C SER A 86 3.11 13.61 22.71
N VAL A 87 3.18 14.08 21.46
CA VAL A 87 3.38 13.22 20.28
C VAL A 87 4.70 12.45 20.37
N TRP A 88 5.71 13.06 21.01
CA TRP A 88 7.02 12.45 21.22
C TRP A 88 6.93 11.18 22.08
N GLU A 89 6.17 11.21 23.18
CA GLU A 89 6.00 10.03 24.04
C GLU A 89 5.41 8.83 23.30
N ILE A 90 4.52 9.08 22.33
CA ILE A 90 3.93 8.03 21.50
C ILE A 90 4.98 7.43 20.57
N ALA A 91 5.79 8.28 19.94
CA ALA A 91 6.88 7.83 19.08
C ALA A 91 7.92 7.04 19.87
N GLU A 92 8.33 7.54 21.03
CA GLU A 92 9.28 6.88 21.92
C GLU A 92 8.74 5.53 22.42
N PHE A 93 7.46 5.45 22.81
CA PHE A 93 6.82 4.20 23.18
C PHE A 93 6.86 3.17 22.05
N GLY A 94 6.58 3.58 20.81
CA GLY A 94 6.64 2.72 19.62
C GLY A 94 8.06 2.25 19.29
N LEU A 95 9.08 3.08 19.53
CA LEU A 95 10.49 2.72 19.36
C LEU A 95 10.95 1.72 20.42
N GLN A 96 10.49 1.87 21.66
CA GLN A 96 10.81 0.95 22.76
C GLN A 96 10.03 -0.36 22.67
N ASN A 97 8.86 -0.37 22.01
CA ASN A 97 7.99 -1.53 21.91
C ASN A 97 7.60 -1.80 20.45
N GLU A 98 8.44 -2.57 19.75
CA GLU A 98 8.27 -2.89 18.32
C GLU A 98 6.88 -3.44 17.97
N ALA A 99 6.28 -4.25 18.86
CA ALA A 99 4.94 -4.81 18.68
C ALA A 99 3.84 -3.72 18.52
N PHE A 100 4.07 -2.52 19.03
CA PHE A 100 3.14 -1.38 18.93
C PHE A 100 3.61 -0.31 17.94
N ALA A 101 4.75 -0.47 17.27
CA ALA A 101 5.33 0.54 16.39
C ALA A 101 4.35 1.02 15.30
N THR A 102 3.60 0.09 14.70
CA THR A 102 2.57 0.44 13.71
C THR A 102 1.42 1.24 14.33
N GLN A 103 0.92 0.85 15.51
CA GLN A 103 -0.15 1.59 16.19
C GLN A 103 0.31 2.99 16.59
N ALA A 104 1.54 3.12 17.10
CA ALA A 104 2.16 4.39 17.45
C ALA A 104 2.28 5.31 16.23
N LEU A 105 2.73 4.79 15.08
CA LEU A 105 2.82 5.56 13.82
C LEU A 105 1.46 6.13 13.41
N TYR A 106 0.40 5.32 13.42
CA TYR A 106 -0.95 5.79 13.06
C TYR A 106 -1.49 6.81 14.06
N GLU A 107 -1.25 6.64 15.36
CA GLU A 107 -1.70 7.60 16.37
C GLU A 107 -0.98 8.94 16.25
N VAL A 108 0.35 8.92 16.04
CA VAL A 108 1.15 10.13 15.74
C VAL A 108 0.59 10.84 14.52
N TRP A 109 0.31 10.09 13.45
CA TRP A 109 -0.25 10.65 12.21
C TRP A 109 -1.60 11.33 12.45
N GLU A 110 -2.50 10.70 13.21
CA GLU A 110 -3.81 11.26 13.55
C GLU A 110 -3.73 12.49 14.46
N GLN A 111 -2.76 12.55 15.37
CA GLN A 111 -2.52 13.75 16.17
C GLN A 111 -2.00 14.91 15.32
N LEU A 112 -1.08 14.62 14.39
CA LEU A 112 -0.55 15.62 13.46
C LEU A 112 -1.61 16.16 12.48
N LYS A 113 -2.63 15.39 12.14
CA LYS A 113 -3.76 15.89 11.32
C LYS A 113 -4.59 16.96 12.04
N LYS A 114 -4.82 16.76 13.34
CA LYS A 114 -5.71 17.60 14.16
C LYS A 114 -5.05 18.87 14.67
N GLN A 115 -3.74 18.87 14.83
CA GLN A 115 -3.03 20.03 15.38
C GLN A 115 -3.10 21.23 14.43
N THR A 116 -3.14 22.43 15.02
CA THR A 116 -3.25 23.72 14.30
C THR A 116 -2.12 24.68 14.63
N GLN A 117 -1.19 24.28 15.49
CA GLN A 117 -0.14 25.15 15.99
C GLN A 117 1.02 25.28 14.99
N LEU A 118 1.38 24.17 14.33
CA LEU A 118 2.54 24.06 13.46
C LEU A 118 2.14 23.70 12.04
N ASN A 119 2.95 24.11 11.07
CA ASN A 119 2.83 23.61 9.70
C ASN A 119 3.46 22.22 9.61
N VAL A 120 2.80 21.31 8.89
CA VAL A 120 3.29 19.94 8.67
C VAL A 120 3.69 19.78 7.21
N LEU A 121 4.94 19.44 6.95
CA LEU A 121 5.42 19.05 5.63
C LEU A 121 5.60 17.54 5.59
N ILE A 122 4.88 16.88 4.70
CA ILE A 122 5.04 15.45 4.41
C ILE A 122 5.83 15.33 3.10
N ALA A 123 7.09 14.93 3.20
CA ALA A 123 7.92 14.67 2.02
C ALA A 123 8.06 13.16 1.82
N VAL A 124 7.71 12.66 0.63
CA VAL A 124 7.87 11.25 0.26
C VAL A 124 8.71 11.17 -1.01
N ASP A 125 9.89 10.57 -0.91
CA ASP A 125 10.68 10.21 -2.08
C ASP A 125 10.28 8.82 -2.57
N GLU A 126 10.52 8.54 -3.85
CA GLU A 126 10.16 7.30 -4.52
C GLU A 126 8.68 6.90 -4.31
N TRP A 127 7.77 7.88 -4.30
CA TRP A 127 6.35 7.66 -3.98
C TRP A 127 5.68 6.62 -4.90
N ASN A 128 6.13 6.53 -6.14
CA ASN A 128 5.65 5.54 -7.10
C ASN A 128 5.94 4.08 -6.69
N GLU A 129 6.91 3.84 -5.79
CA GLU A 129 7.22 2.52 -5.23
C GLU A 129 6.20 2.09 -4.16
N CYS A 130 5.28 2.98 -3.73
CA CYS A 130 4.20 2.62 -2.80
C CYS A 130 3.02 1.88 -3.47
N PHE A 131 3.01 1.75 -4.79
CA PHE A 131 1.94 1.14 -5.59
C PHE A 131 2.22 -0.27 -6.15
N PRO A 132 3.45 -0.61 -6.59
CA PRO A 132 3.73 -1.95 -7.06
C PRO A 132 3.59 -3.00 -5.97
N VAL A 133 3.67 -4.26 -6.38
CA VAL A 133 3.65 -5.39 -5.45
C VAL A 133 4.96 -5.42 -4.66
N SER A 134 4.88 -5.72 -3.37
CA SER A 134 6.07 -5.79 -2.53
C SER A 134 6.81 -7.10 -2.70
N GLU A 135 8.05 -7.15 -2.23
CA GLU A 135 8.87 -8.36 -2.22
C GLU A 135 8.36 -9.40 -1.20
N TYR A 136 7.51 -9.01 -0.25
CA TYR A 136 6.93 -9.92 0.74
C TYR A 136 5.93 -10.89 0.12
N VAL A 137 6.03 -12.16 0.49
CA VAL A 137 5.19 -13.23 -0.03
C VAL A 137 4.10 -13.66 0.96
N SER A 138 2.96 -14.10 0.44
CA SER A 138 1.88 -14.72 1.21
C SER A 138 1.08 -15.67 0.33
N MET A 139 0.81 -16.86 0.86
CA MET A 139 -0.06 -17.87 0.24
C MET A 139 -1.46 -17.30 -0.09
N ARG A 140 -1.93 -16.27 0.61
CA ARG A 140 -3.23 -15.62 0.34
C ARG A 140 -3.31 -14.96 -1.03
N TYR A 141 -2.17 -14.58 -1.62
CA TYR A 141 -2.12 -13.96 -2.94
C TYR A 141 -1.68 -14.93 -4.04
N GLU A 142 -1.46 -16.20 -3.71
CA GLU A 142 -1.14 -17.25 -4.68
C GLU A 142 -2.34 -17.48 -5.61
N GLY A 143 -2.10 -17.60 -6.91
CA GLY A 143 -3.17 -17.69 -7.92
C GLY A 143 -3.94 -16.39 -8.19
N THR A 144 -3.59 -15.27 -7.53
CA THR A 144 -4.15 -13.95 -7.85
C THR A 144 -3.29 -13.19 -8.86
N ARG A 145 -3.75 -12.01 -9.31
CA ARG A 145 -2.95 -11.10 -10.16
C ARG A 145 -1.60 -10.66 -9.57
N PHE A 146 -1.40 -10.88 -8.27
CA PHE A 146 -0.18 -10.54 -7.55
C PHE A 146 0.78 -11.73 -7.38
N ASN A 147 0.39 -12.92 -7.87
CA ASN A 147 1.23 -14.12 -7.96
C ASN A 147 1.98 -14.46 -6.65
N GLY A 148 1.26 -14.49 -5.52
CA GLY A 148 1.83 -14.83 -4.21
C GLY A 148 2.51 -13.67 -3.48
N HIS A 149 2.62 -12.48 -4.07
CA HIS A 149 3.21 -11.31 -3.42
C HIS A 149 2.16 -10.39 -2.78
N ILE A 150 2.53 -9.76 -1.66
CA ILE A 150 1.67 -8.83 -0.92
C ILE A 150 1.71 -7.46 -1.63
N PRO A 151 0.57 -6.89 -2.03
CA PRO A 151 0.53 -5.54 -2.58
C PRO A 151 0.97 -4.48 -1.56
N ALA A 152 1.71 -3.45 -2.00
CA ALA A 152 2.22 -2.42 -1.08
C ALA A 152 1.12 -1.69 -0.30
N PHE A 153 -0.07 -1.47 -0.88
CA PHE A 153 -1.20 -0.83 -0.18
C PHE A 153 -1.80 -1.66 0.96
N HIS A 154 -1.43 -2.94 1.09
CA HIS A 154 -1.77 -3.76 2.27
C HIS A 154 -0.74 -3.67 3.39
N LEU A 155 0.46 -3.16 3.11
CA LEU A 155 1.46 -2.87 4.12
C LEU A 155 1.10 -1.57 4.86
N SER A 156 1.33 -1.53 6.16
CA SER A 156 0.92 -0.41 7.03
C SER A 156 1.48 0.94 6.58
N THR A 157 2.81 1.05 6.44
CA THR A 157 3.48 2.32 6.12
C THR A 157 3.19 2.80 4.69
N PRO A 158 3.33 1.98 3.63
CA PRO A 158 2.99 2.42 2.28
C PRO A 158 1.51 2.78 2.13
N ARG A 159 0.60 2.09 2.83
CA ARG A 159 -0.82 2.46 2.86
C ARG A 159 -1.06 3.87 3.41
N LEU A 160 -0.30 4.27 4.43
CA LEU A 160 -0.40 5.60 5.04
C LEU A 160 0.23 6.69 4.14
N LEU A 161 1.30 6.37 3.41
CA LEU A 161 2.02 7.34 2.56
C LEU A 161 1.49 7.40 1.11
N SER A 162 0.83 6.36 0.60
CA SER A 162 0.36 6.26 -0.79
C SER A 162 -0.79 7.19 -1.14
N ARG A 163 -1.59 7.64 -0.17
CA ARG A 163 -2.74 8.53 -0.46
C ARG A 163 -2.29 9.96 -0.71
N PHE A 164 -2.52 10.48 -1.90
CA PHE A 164 -2.12 11.84 -2.25
C PHE A 164 -2.96 12.89 -1.51
N ASP A 165 -4.28 12.72 -1.51
CA ASP A 165 -5.26 13.65 -0.92
C ASP A 165 -5.19 13.75 0.61
N ASP A 166 -4.42 12.88 1.27
CA ASP A 166 -4.28 12.89 2.73
C ASP A 166 -3.77 14.23 3.26
N ALA A 167 -3.04 15.03 2.45
CA ALA A 167 -2.64 16.38 2.81
C ALA A 167 -3.81 17.28 3.22
N GLN A 168 -4.98 17.12 2.57
CA GLN A 168 -6.18 17.91 2.88
C GLN A 168 -6.77 17.56 4.26
N GLN A 169 -6.42 16.39 4.82
CA GLN A 169 -6.85 15.99 6.16
C GLN A 169 -6.06 16.71 7.27
N PHE A 170 -4.91 17.29 6.93
CA PHE A 170 -4.10 18.08 7.86
C PHE A 170 -4.53 19.54 7.79
N GLN A 171 -4.93 20.12 8.91
CA GLN A 171 -5.39 21.52 8.94
C GLN A 171 -4.33 22.52 8.47
N ARG A 172 -3.04 22.18 8.65
CA ARG A 172 -1.88 22.97 8.22
C ARG A 172 -0.83 22.11 7.50
N GLY A 173 -1.29 21.19 6.66
CA GLY A 173 -0.42 20.24 5.95
C GLY A 173 -0.09 20.62 4.51
N LEU A 174 1.12 20.31 4.10
CA LEU A 174 1.55 20.25 2.70
C LEU A 174 2.21 18.90 2.46
N LYS A 175 1.87 18.22 1.36
CA LYS A 175 2.52 16.99 0.95
C LYS A 175 3.24 17.18 -0.38
N ILE A 176 4.51 16.80 -0.42
CA ILE A 176 5.35 16.82 -1.62
C ILE A 176 5.83 15.40 -1.86
N CYS A 177 5.56 14.89 -3.06
CA CYS A 177 5.97 13.55 -3.47
C CYS A 177 6.92 13.65 -4.66
N ALA A 178 8.00 12.88 -4.64
CA ALA A 178 8.89 12.68 -5.76
C ALA A 178 8.74 11.25 -6.30
N THR A 179 8.99 11.08 -7.59
CA THR A 179 8.94 9.77 -8.27
C THR A 179 10.34 9.38 -8.74
N SER A 180 10.68 8.11 -8.57
CA SER A 180 11.95 7.51 -8.99
C SER A 180 11.74 6.48 -10.09
N TRP A 181 12.61 6.50 -11.10
CA TRP A 181 12.54 5.62 -12.27
C TRP A 181 13.65 4.58 -12.28
N ARG A 182 14.22 4.29 -11.10
CA ARG A 182 15.36 3.38 -10.99
C ARG A 182 14.97 1.93 -11.26
N ARG A 183 13.81 1.50 -10.76
CA ARG A 183 13.31 0.12 -10.85
C ARG A 183 12.19 -0.05 -11.88
N SER A 184 11.48 1.04 -12.17
CA SER A 184 10.23 1.02 -12.94
C SER A 184 10.31 1.97 -14.14
N ASN A 185 9.65 1.60 -15.25
CA ASN A 185 9.60 2.43 -16.44
C ASN A 185 8.65 3.62 -16.27
N ARG A 186 9.12 4.81 -16.66
CA ARG A 186 8.32 6.05 -16.60
C ARG A 186 7.02 6.01 -17.41
N ARG A 187 6.99 5.25 -18.51
CA ARG A 187 5.82 5.19 -19.41
C ARG A 187 4.60 4.53 -18.77
N ASP A 188 4.82 3.68 -17.78
CA ASP A 188 3.77 2.90 -17.14
C ASP A 188 3.11 3.68 -15.99
N TYR A 189 3.71 4.79 -15.57
CA TYR A 189 3.18 5.62 -14.50
C TYR A 189 2.06 6.53 -15.01
N ARG A 190 0.89 6.35 -14.42
CA ARG A 190 -0.34 7.10 -14.71
C ARG A 190 -0.80 7.82 -13.43
N PRO A 191 -0.34 9.06 -13.17
CA PRO A 191 -0.71 9.79 -11.97
C PRO A 191 -2.21 10.09 -11.89
N ASP A 192 -2.89 10.19 -13.04
CA ASP A 192 -4.34 10.42 -13.12
C ASP A 192 -5.14 9.31 -12.43
N LEU A 193 -4.67 8.05 -12.48
CA LEU A 193 -5.31 6.91 -11.80
C LEU A 193 -5.16 6.97 -10.28
N LEU A 194 -4.25 7.81 -9.77
CA LEU A 194 -3.96 7.99 -8.35
C LEU A 194 -4.68 9.21 -7.76
N GLY A 195 -5.54 9.88 -8.55
CA GLY A 195 -6.29 11.06 -8.12
C GLY A 195 -5.49 12.36 -8.14
N VAL A 196 -4.24 12.34 -8.63
CA VAL A 196 -3.38 13.53 -8.72
C VAL A 196 -3.86 14.40 -9.88
N ARG A 197 -4.12 15.68 -9.63
CA ARG A 197 -4.55 16.61 -10.67
C ARG A 197 -3.35 17.04 -11.53
N GLN A 198 -3.58 17.29 -12.81
CA GLN A 198 -2.50 17.71 -13.73
C GLN A 198 -1.79 19.00 -13.26
N GLU A 199 -2.51 19.91 -12.62
CA GLU A 199 -1.98 21.17 -12.08
C GLU A 199 -1.00 20.97 -10.91
N GLU A 200 -1.13 19.84 -10.19
CA GLU A 200 -0.30 19.48 -9.03
C GLU A 200 0.99 18.78 -9.47
N ILE A 201 1.06 18.31 -10.72
CA ILE A 201 2.21 17.61 -11.27
C ILE A 201 3.26 18.64 -11.72
N ARG A 202 4.44 18.56 -11.10
CA ARG A 202 5.61 19.35 -11.50
C ARG A 202 6.67 18.45 -12.12
N THR A 203 6.90 18.61 -13.41
CA THR A 203 7.99 17.92 -14.11
C THR A 203 9.29 18.68 -13.93
N VAL A 204 10.28 18.05 -13.30
CA VAL A 204 11.64 18.60 -13.22
C VAL A 204 12.27 18.54 -14.61
N ARG A 205 12.64 19.70 -15.14
CA ARG A 205 13.33 19.81 -16.43
C ARG A 205 14.80 19.44 -16.30
N ASN A 206 15.41 19.08 -17.43
CA ASN A 206 16.86 18.97 -17.55
C ASN A 206 17.51 20.35 -17.31
N PHE A 207 18.82 20.32 -17.02
CA PHE A 207 19.60 21.54 -16.88
C PHE A 207 19.52 22.36 -18.16
N SER A 208 19.44 23.68 -17.99
CA SER A 208 19.77 24.64 -19.05
C SER A 208 21.29 24.66 -19.27
N PRO A 209 21.78 25.20 -20.40
CA PRO A 209 23.22 25.30 -20.65
C PRO A 209 23.98 26.02 -19.53
N LEU A 210 23.37 27.07 -18.95
CA LEU A 210 23.96 27.83 -17.84
C LEU A 210 23.99 27.04 -16.53
N GLU A 211 22.91 26.32 -16.19
CA GLU A 211 22.88 25.46 -15.01
C GLU A 211 23.86 24.29 -15.14
N PHE A 212 24.00 23.73 -16.34
CA PHE A 212 24.99 22.71 -16.63
C PHE A 212 26.42 23.23 -16.49
N ALA A 213 26.70 24.44 -17.00
CA ALA A 213 28.00 25.06 -16.83
C ALA A 213 28.34 25.30 -15.36
N ASN A 214 27.38 25.75 -14.56
CA ASN A 214 27.53 25.91 -13.12
C ASN A 214 27.75 24.57 -12.41
N PHE A 215 27.04 23.53 -12.83
CA PHE A 215 27.20 22.17 -12.31
C PHE A 215 28.62 21.65 -12.55
N VAL A 216 29.15 21.76 -13.77
CA VAL A 216 30.52 21.34 -14.11
C VAL A 216 31.56 22.19 -13.38
N ALA A 217 31.37 23.51 -13.35
CA ALA A 217 32.27 24.43 -12.64
C ALA A 217 32.34 24.11 -11.13
N TYR A 218 31.20 23.76 -10.51
CA TYR A 218 31.17 23.29 -9.13
C TYR A 218 31.98 22.01 -8.93
N TYR A 219 31.83 21.04 -9.83
CA TYR A 219 32.55 19.75 -9.75
C TYR A 219 34.06 19.92 -9.91
N HIS A 220 34.48 20.76 -10.86
CA HIS A 220 35.88 21.11 -11.04
C HIS A 220 36.44 21.84 -9.81
N LYS A 221 35.71 22.82 -9.26
CA LYS A 221 36.12 23.54 -8.03
C LYS A 221 36.24 22.60 -6.82
N LYS A 222 35.39 21.58 -6.74
CA LYS A 222 35.44 20.55 -5.70
C LYS A 222 36.46 19.44 -5.98
N LYS A 223 37.23 19.53 -7.07
CA LYS A 223 38.21 18.53 -7.50
C LYS A 223 37.60 17.14 -7.66
N ILE A 224 36.32 17.09 -8.06
CA ILE A 224 35.64 15.84 -8.44
C ILE A 224 36.01 15.48 -9.87
N LEU A 225 36.19 16.49 -10.73
CA LEU A 225 36.65 16.33 -12.11
C LEU A 225 38.07 16.86 -12.20
N HIS A 226 39.00 16.02 -12.64
CA HIS A 226 40.39 16.42 -12.84
C HIS A 226 40.57 16.90 -14.29
N GLU A 227 41.06 18.14 -14.46
CA GLU A 227 41.45 18.69 -15.77
C GLU A 227 40.34 18.73 -16.83
N PHE A 228 39.09 19.03 -16.43
CA PHE A 228 37.99 19.10 -17.38
C PHE A 228 38.18 20.25 -18.41
N PRO A 229 38.22 19.96 -19.72
CA PRO A 229 38.43 20.97 -20.75
C PRO A 229 37.16 21.82 -20.96
N ARG A 230 37.26 23.12 -20.65
CA ARG A 230 36.13 24.07 -20.74
C ARG A 230 35.51 24.15 -22.14
N GLU A 231 36.31 23.98 -23.19
CA GLU A 231 35.87 24.02 -24.59
C GLU A 231 34.90 22.86 -24.93
N LYS A 232 34.94 21.76 -24.18
CA LYS A 232 34.07 20.61 -24.41
C LYS A 232 32.74 20.69 -23.64
N LEU A 233 32.49 21.78 -22.92
CA LEU A 233 31.29 21.92 -22.09
C LEU A 233 30.00 21.72 -22.89
N ASP A 234 29.91 22.35 -24.06
CA ASP A 234 28.73 22.24 -24.94
C ASP A 234 28.58 20.82 -25.52
N TYR A 235 29.71 20.16 -25.82
CA TYR A 235 29.72 18.77 -26.27
C TYR A 235 29.16 17.82 -25.20
N PHE A 236 29.58 17.97 -23.95
CA PHE A 236 29.06 17.16 -22.84
C PHE A 236 27.60 17.50 -22.49
N TYR A 237 27.20 18.76 -22.65
CA TYR A 237 25.81 19.16 -22.52
C TYR A 237 24.93 18.47 -23.58
N MET A 238 25.37 18.46 -24.84
CA MET A 238 24.68 17.77 -25.94
C MET A 238 24.60 16.26 -25.70
N LEU A 239 25.71 15.61 -25.30
CA LEU A 239 25.75 14.17 -25.02
C LEU A 239 24.81 13.76 -23.88
N SER A 240 24.74 14.56 -22.83
CA SER A 240 23.84 14.29 -21.69
C SER A 240 22.41 14.75 -21.93
N GLY A 241 22.17 15.59 -22.95
CA GLY A 241 20.90 16.28 -23.17
C GLY A 241 20.49 17.16 -21.97
N GLY A 242 21.46 17.63 -21.18
CA GLY A 242 21.22 18.35 -19.92
C GLY A 242 20.70 17.47 -18.77
N ASN A 243 20.61 16.15 -18.93
CA ASN A 243 20.18 15.25 -17.86
C ASN A 243 21.29 15.12 -16.81
N GLY A 244 21.01 15.54 -15.57
CA GLY A 244 22.02 15.57 -14.51
C GLY A 244 22.59 14.20 -14.11
N PHE A 245 21.79 13.13 -14.20
CA PHE A 245 22.27 11.77 -13.93
C PHE A 245 23.23 11.30 -15.03
N GLN A 246 22.87 11.49 -16.30
CA GLN A 246 23.75 11.15 -17.42
C GLN A 246 25.02 12.01 -17.44
N ALA A 247 24.89 13.30 -17.13
CA ALA A 247 26.02 14.22 -16.99
C ALA A 247 27.01 13.72 -15.95
N ARG A 248 26.53 13.39 -14.73
CA ARG A 248 27.39 12.84 -13.67
C ARG A 248 28.06 11.54 -14.11
N ARG A 249 27.30 10.63 -14.76
CA ARG A 249 27.83 9.36 -15.24
C ARG A 249 28.95 9.55 -16.26
N LEU A 250 28.73 10.39 -17.27
CA LEU A 250 29.71 10.66 -18.32
C LEU A 250 30.95 11.35 -17.78
N LEU A 251 30.76 12.40 -16.97
CA LEU A 251 31.85 13.18 -16.43
C LEU A 251 32.73 12.32 -15.52
N ALA A 252 32.15 11.58 -14.56
CA ALA A 252 32.92 10.71 -13.67
C ALA A 252 33.56 9.49 -14.36
N SER A 253 33.06 9.08 -15.52
CA SER A 253 33.67 7.98 -16.28
C SER A 253 34.86 8.42 -17.12
N LEU A 254 34.95 9.71 -17.45
CA LEU A 254 35.92 10.25 -18.39
C LEU A 254 36.94 11.20 -17.73
N TYR A 255 36.62 11.76 -16.55
CA TYR A 255 37.40 12.75 -15.79
C TYR A 255 37.14 12.62 -14.27
#